data_AF-A0ABD1RDK7-F1
#
_entry.id   AF-A0ABD1RDK7-F1
#
_cell.length_a   1.000
_cell.length_b   1.000
_cell.length_c   1.000
_cell.angle_alpha   90.00
_cell.angle_beta   90.00
_cell.angle_gamma   90.00
#
_symmetry.space_group_name_H-M   'P 1'
#
loop_
_entity.id
_entity.type
_entity.pdbx_description
1 polymer ?
#
loop_
_entity_poly.entity_id
_entity_poly.type
_entity_poly.pdbx_seq_one_letter_code
_entity_poly.pdbx_strand_id
1 'polypeptide(L)'
;MQKLSYYPVSDTKRWYNMLKPRNIRSWLQLKQKFINNFINNRTTIADEAQLYNIQQKKGELVNNHFKRFNKVINKIKNVTDDKALDVLTTELLIQTPFWRDVQKREPKTHTQLVDLS
;
A
#
# COMPACT_ATOMS: atom_id res chain seq x y z
N MET A 1 -7.60 20.66 3.88
CA MET A 1 -7.38 19.52 2.97
C MET A 1 -5.91 19.61 2.55
N GLN A 2 -5.01 18.64 2.75
CA GLN A 2 -5.05 17.21 2.43
C GLN A 2 -4.18 16.45 3.45
N LYS A 3 -4.62 15.24 3.84
CA LYS A 3 -3.98 14.39 4.87
C LYS A 3 -2.67 13.79 4.36
N LEU A 4 -1.58 14.10 5.07
CA LEU A 4 -0.35 13.32 5.01
C LEU A 4 -0.66 11.87 5.45
N SER A 5 -0.51 10.91 4.54
CA SER A 5 0.01 9.61 4.96
C SER A 5 1.42 9.88 5.48
N TYR A 6 1.61 9.72 6.78
CA TYR A 6 2.87 10.01 7.47
C TYR A 6 3.93 9.00 7.02
N TYR A 7 4.53 9.25 5.85
CA TYR A 7 5.90 8.85 5.59
C TYR A 7 6.77 9.88 6.30
N PRO A 8 7.41 9.56 7.44
CA PRO A 8 8.35 10.48 8.06
C PRO A 8 9.40 10.78 7.00
N VAL A 9 9.51 12.02 6.50
CA VAL A 9 10.52 12.49 5.52
C VAL A 9 11.35 11.32 4.98
N SER A 10 10.75 10.61 4.01
CA SER A 10 10.87 9.15 3.80
C SER A 10 12.29 8.59 3.90
N ASP A 11 12.44 7.36 4.42
CA ASP A 11 13.66 6.55 4.26
C ASP A 11 14.19 6.60 2.81
N THR A 12 13.30 6.80 1.84
CA THR A 12 13.60 7.11 0.44
C THR A 12 14.41 8.38 0.23
N LYS A 13 14.05 9.52 0.82
CA LYS A 13 14.82 10.77 0.71
C LYS A 13 16.19 10.62 1.36
N ARG A 14 16.26 9.99 2.53
CA ARG A 14 17.53 9.72 3.22
C ARG A 14 18.43 8.80 2.39
N TRP A 15 17.90 7.69 1.90
CA TRP A 15 18.61 6.77 1.01
C TRP A 15 19.11 7.46 -0.25
N TYR A 16 18.26 8.26 -0.89
CA TYR A 16 18.62 8.98 -2.11
C TYR A 16 19.80 9.92 -1.86
N ASN A 17 19.80 10.64 -0.73
CA ASN A 17 20.90 11.52 -0.33
C ASN A 17 22.19 10.77 0.02
N MET A 18 22.13 9.48 0.38
CA MET A 18 23.31 8.63 0.63
C MET A 18 23.95 8.10 -0.66
N LEU A 19 23.28 8.24 -1.82
CA LEU A 19 23.85 7.80 -3.09
C LEU A 19 25.03 8.69 -3.46
N LYS A 20 26.17 8.09 -3.81
CA LYS A 20 27.34 8.86 -4.25
C LYS A 20 26.97 9.75 -5.45
N PRO A 21 27.48 10.99 -5.51
CA PRO A 21 27.31 11.85 -6.68
C PRO A 21 27.78 11.12 -7.96
N ARG A 22 27.07 11.33 -9.08
CA ARG A 22 27.40 10.77 -10.42
C ARG A 22 27.36 9.24 -10.55
N ASN A 23 26.78 8.53 -9.58
CA ASN A 23 26.66 7.06 -9.59
C ASN A 23 25.35 6.53 -10.19
N ILE A 24 24.47 7.41 -10.65
CA ILE A 24 23.28 7.10 -11.44
C ILE A 24 23.44 7.84 -12.76
N ARG A 25 23.64 7.09 -13.84
CA ARG A 25 23.82 7.63 -15.20
C ARG A 25 22.62 7.38 -16.09
N SER A 26 21.62 6.65 -15.60
CA SER A 26 20.39 6.38 -16.33
C SER A 26 19.22 6.11 -15.38
N TRP A 27 18.01 6.28 -15.89
CA TRP A 27 16.78 5.89 -15.19
C TRP A 27 16.79 4.40 -14.79
N LEU A 28 17.29 3.53 -15.66
CA LEU A 28 17.38 2.09 -15.40
C LEU A 28 18.25 1.79 -14.16
N GLN A 29 19.38 2.47 -14.01
CA GLN A 29 20.25 2.32 -12.84
C GLN A 29 19.57 2.80 -11.55
N LEU A 30 18.83 3.92 -11.60
CA LEU A 30 18.06 4.39 -10.44
C LEU A 30 16.98 3.38 -10.05
N LYS A 31 16.22 2.88 -11.03
CA LYS A 31 15.17 1.87 -10.82
C LYS A 31 15.75 0.60 -10.17
N GLN A 32 16.84 0.07 -10.70
CA GLN A 32 17.47 -1.14 -10.14
C GLN A 32 17.95 -0.93 -8.70
N LYS A 33 18.63 0.19 -8.42
CA LYS A 33 19.09 0.51 -7.05
C LYS A 33 17.92 0.69 -6.09
N PHE A 34 16.84 1.31 -6.54
CA PHE A 34 15.62 1.48 -5.75
C PHE A 34 14.98 0.13 -5.42
N ILE A 35 14.77 -0.74 -6.43
CA ILE A 35 14.24 -2.09 -6.24
C ILE A 35 15.13 -2.89 -5.28
N ASN A 36 16.44 -2.85 -5.45
CA ASN A 36 17.37 -3.54 -4.56
C ASN A 36 17.27 -3.05 -3.11
N ASN A 37 17.17 -1.73 -2.91
CA ASN A 37 17.18 -1.14 -1.57
C ASN A 37 15.84 -1.32 -0.83
N PHE A 38 14.70 -1.25 -1.54
CA PHE A 38 13.38 -1.19 -0.91
C PHE A 38 12.50 -2.42 -1.13
N ILE A 39 12.82 -3.26 -2.12
CA ILE A 39 11.98 -4.41 -2.51
C ILE A 39 12.72 -5.72 -2.25
N ASN A 40 13.98 -5.85 -2.68
CA ASN A 40 14.71 -7.13 -2.58
C ASN A 40 15.11 -7.50 -1.14
N ASN A 41 15.26 -6.52 -0.25
CA ASN A 41 15.58 -6.75 1.16
C ASN A 41 14.34 -6.85 2.06
N ARG A 42 13.12 -6.89 1.51
CA ARG A 42 11.93 -7.16 2.33
C ARG A 42 11.97 -8.61 2.77
N THR A 43 12.28 -8.85 4.04
CA THR A 43 12.03 -10.14 4.65
C THR A 43 10.52 -10.38 4.61
N THR A 44 10.09 -11.38 3.84
CA THR A 44 8.70 -11.84 3.89
C THR A 44 8.46 -12.39 5.27
N ILE A 45 7.62 -11.71 6.06
CA ILE A 45 7.29 -12.13 7.43
C ILE A 45 5.79 -12.33 7.63
N ALA A 46 5.01 -12.17 6.57
CA ALA A 46 3.56 -12.32 6.56
C ALA A 46 3.16 -13.25 5.41
N ASP A 47 2.21 -14.14 5.71
CA ASP A 47 1.53 -14.99 4.74
C ASP A 47 0.34 -14.23 4.13
N GLU A 48 0.01 -14.52 2.87
CA GLU A 48 -1.14 -13.93 2.17
C GLU A 48 -2.46 -14.18 2.90
N ALA A 49 -2.60 -15.35 3.54
CA ALA A 49 -3.74 -15.70 4.37
C ALA A 49 -4.02 -14.67 5.49
N GLN A 50 -3.00 -13.91 5.92
CA GLN A 50 -3.18 -12.87 6.93
C GLN A 50 -4.01 -11.68 6.44
N LEU A 51 -4.12 -11.45 5.13
CA LEU A 51 -4.92 -10.33 4.58
C LEU A 51 -6.42 -10.51 4.82
N TYR A 52 -6.90 -11.75 4.81
CA TYR A 52 -8.30 -12.11 5.07
C TYR A 52 -8.72 -12.00 6.55
N ASN A 53 -7.77 -11.68 7.43
CA ASN A 53 -8.02 -11.47 8.86
C ASN A 53 -8.08 -9.97 9.23
N ILE A 54 -8.17 -9.07 8.25
CA ILE A 54 -8.01 -7.62 8.45
C ILE A 54 -9.36 -6.88 8.38
N GLN A 55 -10.50 -7.57 8.42
CA GLN A 55 -11.84 -7.03 8.22
C GLN A 55 -12.07 -5.67 8.90
N GLN A 56 -12.75 -4.78 8.19
CA GLN A 56 -13.17 -3.50 8.74
C GLN A 56 -14.14 -3.78 9.90
N LYS A 57 -13.79 -3.30 11.09
CA LYS A 57 -14.61 -3.51 12.29
C LYS A 57 -15.80 -2.55 12.30
N LYS A 58 -16.92 -2.97 12.88
CA LYS A 58 -18.08 -2.08 13.09
C LYS A 58 -17.67 -0.83 13.88
N GLY A 59 -17.96 0.35 13.34
CA GLY A 59 -17.58 1.64 13.93
C GLY A 59 -16.13 2.07 13.67
N GLU A 60 -15.33 1.25 12.98
CA GLU A 60 -13.98 1.63 12.56
C GLU A 60 -14.02 2.55 11.33
N LEU A 61 -13.26 3.64 11.40
CA LEU A 61 -13.01 4.50 10.24
C LEU A 61 -12.31 3.68 9.14
N VAL A 62 -12.81 3.77 7.90
CA VAL A 62 -12.25 3.09 6.72
C VAL A 62 -10.73 3.33 6.58
N ASN A 63 -10.31 4.59 6.79
CA ASN A 63 -8.91 4.99 6.79
C ASN A 63 -8.03 4.24 7.82
N ASN A 64 -8.58 3.87 8.98
CA ASN A 64 -7.85 3.08 9.98
C ASN A 64 -7.72 1.62 9.55
N HIS A 65 -8.77 1.05 8.95
CA HIS A 65 -8.71 -0.27 8.34
C HIS A 65 -7.66 -0.33 7.23
N PHE A 66 -7.62 0.64 6.31
CA PHE A 66 -6.60 0.72 5.25
C PHE A 66 -5.18 0.82 5.78
N LYS A 67 -4.96 1.51 6.90
CA LYS A 67 -3.64 1.53 7.57
C LYS A 67 -3.24 0.15 8.08
N ARG A 68 -4.17 -0.61 8.67
CA ARG A 68 -3.90 -1.99 9.13
C ARG A 68 -3.60 -2.91 7.94
N PHE A 69 -4.39 -2.83 6.88
CA PHE A 69 -4.20 -3.60 5.65
C PHE A 69 -2.83 -3.29 5.02
N ASN A 70 -2.51 -2.01 4.83
CA ASN A 70 -1.22 -1.57 4.29
C ASN A 70 -0.01 -2.04 5.11
N LYS A 71 -0.16 -2.17 6.44
CA LYS A 71 0.91 -2.68 7.32
C LYS A 71 1.20 -4.16 7.07
N VAL A 72 0.21 -4.95 6.70
CA VAL A 72 0.35 -6.39 6.42
C VAL A 72 0.79 -6.61 4.97
N ILE A 73 0.13 -5.98 3.99
CA ILE A 73 0.47 -6.18 2.57
C ILE A 73 1.92 -5.78 2.24
N ASN A 74 2.46 -4.76 2.92
CA ASN A 74 3.87 -4.36 2.74
C ASN A 74 4.89 -5.40 3.21
N LYS A 75 4.47 -6.38 4.01
CA LYS A 75 5.30 -7.48 4.54
C LYS A 75 5.19 -8.76 3.72
N ILE A 76 4.27 -8.81 2.76
CA ILE A 76 4.08 -9.95 1.87
C ILE A 76 4.86 -9.67 0.58
N LYS A 77 5.55 -10.69 0.06
CA LYS A 77 6.29 -10.58 -1.19
C LYS A 77 5.37 -10.92 -2.36
N ASN A 78 5.45 -10.12 -3.44
CA ASN A 78 4.79 -10.38 -4.72
C ASN A 78 3.24 -10.44 -4.70
N VAL A 79 2.56 -9.66 -3.86
CA VAL A 79 1.09 -9.49 -3.98
C VAL A 79 0.79 -8.62 -5.20
N THR A 80 -0.11 -9.07 -6.07
CA THR A 80 -0.56 -8.28 -7.23
C THR A 80 -1.62 -7.25 -6.83
N ASP A 81 -1.72 -6.15 -7.57
CA ASP A 81 -2.73 -5.12 -7.30
C ASP A 81 -4.16 -5.66 -7.40
N ASP A 82 -4.43 -6.58 -8.34
CA ASP A 82 -5.74 -7.22 -8.48
C ASP A 82 -6.11 -8.04 -7.24
N LYS A 83 -5.15 -8.79 -6.70
CA LYS A 83 -5.35 -9.57 -5.48
C LYS A 83 -5.54 -8.67 -4.27
N ALA A 84 -4.74 -7.61 -4.18
CA ALA A 84 -4.87 -6.60 -3.13
C ALA A 84 -6.25 -5.92 -3.17
N LEU A 85 -6.74 -5.61 -4.37
CA LEU A 85 -8.06 -5.02 -4.57
C LEU A 85 -9.19 -5.98 -4.20
N ASP A 86 -9.13 -7.24 -4.63
CA ASP A 86 -10.10 -8.28 -4.31
C ASP A 86 -10.25 -8.42 -2.79
N VAL A 87 -9.14 -8.70 -2.09
CA VAL A 87 -9.17 -8.88 -0.63
C VAL A 87 -9.62 -7.60 0.06
N LEU A 88 -9.09 -6.43 -0.33
CA LEU A 88 -9.47 -5.19 0.33
C LEU A 88 -10.96 -4.88 0.17
N THR A 89 -11.54 -5.22 -0.98
CA THR A 89 -12.98 -5.04 -1.25
C THR A 89 -13.83 -5.99 -0.41
N THR A 90 -13.43 -7.26 -0.28
CA THR A 90 -14.18 -8.25 0.54
C THR A 90 -14.14 -7.93 2.03
N GLU A 91 -13.09 -7.27 2.50
CA GLU A 91 -12.88 -6.96 3.92
C GLU A 91 -13.64 -5.68 4.37
N LEU A 92 -14.28 -4.95 3.45
CA LEU A 92 -15.04 -3.73 3.75
C LEU A 92 -16.41 -4.01 4.37
N LEU A 93 -16.86 -3.08 5.21
CA LEU A 93 -18.25 -3.09 5.68
C LEU A 93 -19.20 -2.71 4.55
N ILE A 94 -20.06 -3.67 4.18
CA ILE A 94 -21.17 -3.45 3.26
C ILE A 94 -22.21 -2.49 3.84
N GLN A 95 -23.04 -1.92 2.97
CA GLN A 95 -24.15 -1.01 3.32
C GLN A 95 -23.71 0.30 4.00
N THR A 96 -22.41 0.62 3.99
CA THR A 96 -21.89 1.91 4.43
C THR A 96 -21.97 2.97 3.30
N PRO A 97 -21.93 4.28 3.61
CA PRO A 97 -21.79 5.31 2.58
C PRO A 97 -20.55 5.10 1.71
N PHE A 98 -19.42 4.72 2.33
CA PHE A 98 -18.19 4.42 1.62
C PHE A 98 -18.34 3.24 0.65
N TRP A 99 -19.00 2.14 1.08
CA TRP A 99 -19.28 1.01 0.20
C TRP A 99 -20.09 1.43 -1.04
N ARG A 100 -21.06 2.33 -0.89
CA ARG A 100 -21.82 2.87 -2.03
C ARG A 100 -20.93 3.66 -2.99
N ASP A 101 -19.97 4.43 -2.49
CA ASP A 101 -19.00 5.15 -3.34
C ASP A 101 -18.07 4.18 -4.09
N VAL A 102 -17.64 3.10 -3.43
CA VAL A 102 -16.85 2.02 -4.06
C VAL A 102 -17.65 1.39 -5.19
N GLN A 103 -18.92 1.02 -4.96
CA GLN A 103 -19.79 0.46 -5.99
C GLN A 103 -20.01 1.42 -7.17
N LYS A 104 -20.20 2.72 -6.88
CA LYS A 104 -20.44 3.72 -7.91
C LYS A 104 -19.23 4.00 -8.79
N ARG A 105 -18.03 3.98 -8.20
CA ARG A 105 -16.79 4.38 -8.89
C ARG A 105 -16.01 3.20 -9.46
N GLU A 106 -16.29 1.99 -8.99
CA GLU A 106 -15.65 0.75 -9.41
C GLU A 106 -14.12 0.85 -9.54
N PRO A 107 -13.39 1.04 -8.43
CA PRO A 107 -11.93 1.13 -8.48
C PRO A 107 -11.35 -0.14 -9.12
N LYS A 108 -10.37 0.06 -10.01
CA LYS A 108 -9.67 -1.04 -10.72
C LYS A 108 -8.30 -1.35 -10.12
N THR A 109 -7.88 -0.60 -9.09
CA THR A 109 -6.65 -0.85 -8.35
C THR A 109 -6.87 -0.61 -6.85
N HIS A 110 -6.09 -1.28 -6.01
CA HIS A 110 -6.07 -1.04 -4.57
C HIS A 110 -5.86 0.44 -4.22
N THR A 111 -4.96 1.13 -4.94
CA THR A 111 -4.66 2.56 -4.72
C THR A 111 -5.89 3.42 -4.98
N GLN A 112 -6.60 3.20 -6.09
CA GLN A 112 -7.83 3.92 -6.40
C GLN A 112 -8.89 3.71 -5.32
N LEU A 113 -9.02 2.50 -4.78
CA LEU A 113 -9.96 2.20 -3.69
C LEU A 113 -9.59 2.98 -2.42
N VAL A 114 -8.31 3.05 -2.08
CA VAL A 114 -7.81 3.80 -0.90
C VAL A 114 -8.08 5.31 -1.03
N ASP A 115 -7.90 5.86 -2.24
CA ASP A 115 -8.11 7.28 -2.52
C ASP A 115 -9.58 7.73 -2.42
N LEU A 116 -10.53 6.80 -2.31
CA LEU A 116 -11.95 7.13 -2.09
C LEU A 116 -12.25 7.51 -0.62
N SER A 117 -11.33 7.26 0.33
CA SER A 117 -11.59 7.36 1.79
C SER A 117 -11.18 8.66 2.47
#